data_AF-A0A6B2YUU0-F1
#
_entry.id   AF-A0A6B2YUU0-F1
#
_cell.length_a   1.000
_cell.length_b   1.000
_cell.length_c   1.000
_cell.angle_alpha   90.00
_cell.angle_beta   90.00
_cell.angle_gamma   90.00
#
_symmetry.space_group_name_H-M   'P 1'
#
loop_
_entity.id
_entity.type
_entity.pdbx_description
1 polymer ?
#
loop_
_entity_poly.entity_id
_entity_poly.type
_entity_poly.pdbx_seq_one_letter_code
_entity_poly.pdbx_strand_id
1 'polypeptide(L)'
;MTYGTFPSRRTLLTAAGAAGLAAALPTPSALAATAPPKLTALPPASPDRRAFAADEQLYAPYLVSLAAMVGDIRNGSPNAGFMGGGWWRKPSEPYNARVQEHVYTLTWFLTNSRPWNPYRGNAELLAGLDAALGHCLGLQHADGSWPEYSPDEHSLAATGFALGYLSKTHVLLKNARLLPARRTQIARATHAAMTWLLNPANGRVWQTPISFANQVAAGLAGSALALRTNPDAALRTRLDGAFARIARHGQGPAGFFYEKGGTDMNYNFEVMLPELADAWRQSNNGHLVTMARKYTGWLGYNLLREPDGSGWFSNVAPSTRTSALAYDDTRPDPERTALNAQFVPEVPTLGAFTSTREDLSAARAAWAADATPVAGLTKQDTSPRILAHALYGERYPTRQAKADAVRALPYLASKNFTERRTDRGQDFLYIRRPDVYLGAYLGDRATTMARTGLSFLWHPVAGTVIQTLNDNDHGVWATVLPGQVPDSDGPQAGQFLGGSPYAFRFATPSGSVVTDVRVSDGLVRRSVRAVSSATETVPLILKASDRVVFGNGTTVPWGGSASATATGLDLHRGPGVVRIRWGAARPASVAAASIRYLRDGSRRMHILKIPHTGSIEVSIALDY
;
A
#
# COMPACT_ATOMS: atom_id res chain seq x y z
N MET A 1 12.03 -2.31 29.56
CA MET A 1 11.47 -2.88 30.80
C MET A 1 11.17 -4.35 30.55
N THR A 2 11.68 -5.23 31.40
CA THR A 2 11.51 -6.69 31.35
C THR A 2 10.21 -7.11 32.03
N TYR A 3 9.47 -8.05 31.44
CA TYR A 3 8.42 -8.79 32.16
C TYR A 3 8.37 -10.27 31.76
N GLY A 4 8.93 -11.10 32.64
CA GLY A 4 8.23 -12.20 33.31
C GLY A 4 7.60 -13.32 32.48
N THR A 5 8.24 -14.50 32.54
CA THR A 5 7.59 -15.81 32.35
C THR A 5 7.08 -16.37 33.68
N PHE A 6 5.90 -17.00 33.72
CA PHE A 6 5.61 -18.16 34.58
C PHE A 6 4.48 -19.03 33.97
N PRO A 7 4.58 -20.38 34.02
CA PRO A 7 3.55 -21.30 33.51
C PRO A 7 2.73 -21.97 34.63
N SER A 8 1.56 -22.54 34.30
CA SER A 8 0.90 -23.59 35.13
C SER A 8 -0.12 -24.41 34.31
N ARG A 9 -0.34 -25.68 34.66
CA ARG A 9 -1.24 -26.66 34.00
C ARG A 9 -1.77 -27.69 35.02
N ARG A 10 -2.98 -28.23 34.78
CA ARG A 10 -3.74 -29.27 35.55
C ARG A 10 -4.42 -28.74 36.84
N THR A 11 -5.58 -29.22 37.30
CA THR A 11 -6.31 -30.52 37.20
C THR A 11 -7.84 -30.24 37.22
N LEU A 12 -8.75 -30.73 36.34
CA LEU A 12 -9.37 -32.06 36.10
C LEU A 12 -10.47 -32.53 37.11
N LEU A 13 -11.65 -32.94 36.58
CA LEU A 13 -12.78 -33.72 37.19
C LEU A 13 -13.68 -32.97 38.23
N THR A 14 -15.00 -33.18 38.46
CA THR A 14 -16.16 -34.00 37.93
C THR A 14 -17.47 -33.49 38.63
N ALA A 15 -18.74 -33.80 38.32
CA ALA A 15 -19.49 -34.46 37.21
C ALA A 15 -21.03 -34.25 37.41
N ALA A 16 -21.84 -34.40 36.33
CA ALA A 16 -23.32 -34.60 36.29
C ALA A 16 -24.25 -33.50 36.89
N GLY A 17 -25.48 -33.28 36.40
CA GLY A 17 -26.18 -33.79 35.22
C GLY A 17 -27.69 -33.52 35.29
N ALA A 18 -28.35 -33.19 34.16
CA ALA A 18 -29.81 -33.21 34.03
C ALA A 18 -30.19 -33.36 32.54
N ALA A 19 -31.21 -34.16 32.23
CA ALA A 19 -31.63 -34.48 30.86
C ALA A 19 -33.11 -34.14 30.60
N GLY A 20 -33.46 -33.95 29.33
CA GLY A 20 -34.82 -33.61 28.86
C GLY A 20 -34.86 -32.19 28.25
N LEU A 21 -35.49 -31.95 27.10
CA LEU A 21 -36.29 -32.80 26.21
C LEU A 21 -36.01 -32.42 24.75
N ALA A 22 -36.01 -33.39 23.84
CA ALA A 22 -35.70 -33.16 22.43
C ALA A 22 -36.91 -32.63 21.65
N ALA A 23 -36.73 -31.51 20.94
CA ALA A 23 -37.59 -31.09 19.85
C ALA A 23 -36.81 -31.24 18.54
N ALA A 24 -37.32 -32.07 17.62
CA ALA A 24 -36.63 -32.40 16.38
C ALA A 24 -36.64 -31.22 15.39
N LEU A 25 -35.53 -30.50 15.31
CA LEU A 25 -35.22 -29.66 14.15
C LEU A 25 -34.60 -30.53 13.05
N PRO A 26 -35.00 -30.37 11.78
CA PRO A 26 -34.36 -31.09 10.68
C PRO A 26 -32.90 -30.67 10.59
N THR A 27 -31.99 -31.62 10.86
CA THR A 27 -30.56 -31.44 10.60
C THR A 27 -30.38 -31.16 9.11
N PRO A 28 -29.63 -30.11 8.72
CA PRO A 28 -29.23 -29.97 7.33
C PRO A 28 -28.36 -31.17 6.98
N SER A 29 -28.76 -31.95 5.96
CA SER A 29 -27.95 -33.04 5.45
C SER A 29 -26.61 -32.50 4.95
N ALA A 30 -25.59 -32.58 5.81
CA ALA A 30 -24.22 -32.37 5.40
C ALA A 30 -23.88 -33.47 4.40
N LEU A 31 -23.68 -33.10 3.14
CA LEU A 31 -22.98 -33.93 2.16
C LEU A 31 -21.52 -34.01 2.61
N ALA A 32 -21.25 -34.90 3.56
CA ALA A 32 -19.92 -35.25 4.02
C ALA A 32 -19.23 -36.06 2.91
N ALA A 33 -18.74 -35.36 1.88
CA ALA A 33 -17.80 -35.93 0.94
C ALA A 33 -16.55 -36.38 1.72
N THR A 34 -16.35 -37.69 1.82
CA THR A 34 -15.26 -38.31 2.60
C THR A 34 -13.91 -38.24 1.90
N ALA A 35 -13.86 -37.73 0.67
CA ALA A 35 -12.65 -37.47 -0.11
C ALA A 35 -12.49 -35.96 -0.37
N PRO A 36 -11.25 -35.44 -0.47
CA PRO A 36 -10.99 -34.06 -0.88
C PRO A 36 -11.61 -33.75 -2.25
N PRO A 37 -12.13 -32.52 -2.47
CA PRO A 37 -12.49 -32.07 -3.81
C PRO A 37 -11.20 -31.99 -4.65
N LYS A 38 -10.97 -32.97 -5.51
CA LYS A 38 -9.73 -33.11 -6.26
C LYS A 38 -9.89 -32.46 -7.63
N LEU A 39 -9.87 -31.12 -7.63
CA LEU A 39 -9.90 -30.36 -8.87
C LEU A 39 -8.68 -30.74 -9.73
N THR A 40 -8.94 -31.34 -10.90
CA THR A 40 -7.90 -31.74 -11.85
C THR A 40 -7.11 -30.51 -12.30
N ALA A 41 -5.78 -30.56 -12.18
CA ALA A 41 -4.91 -29.49 -12.65
C ALA A 41 -4.97 -29.33 -14.18
N LEU A 42 -4.59 -28.16 -14.68
CA LEU A 42 -4.42 -27.96 -16.11
C LEU A 42 -3.35 -28.92 -16.67
N PRO A 43 -3.46 -29.34 -17.95
CA PRO A 43 -2.39 -30.08 -18.61
C PRO A 43 -1.06 -29.29 -18.62
N PRO A 44 0.10 -29.96 -18.70
CA PRO A 44 1.38 -29.30 -18.90
C PRO A 44 1.34 -28.31 -20.08
N ALA A 45 2.06 -27.19 -19.94
CA ALA A 45 2.08 -26.05 -20.88
C ALA A 45 0.72 -25.35 -21.13
N SER A 46 -0.36 -25.72 -20.44
CA SER A 46 -1.62 -24.96 -20.45
C SER A 46 -1.63 -23.89 -19.33
N PRO A 47 -2.33 -22.75 -19.51
CA PRO A 47 -3.11 -22.38 -20.68
C PRO A 47 -2.27 -21.72 -21.79
N ASP A 48 -2.75 -21.76 -23.04
CA ASP A 48 -2.16 -20.96 -24.13
C ASP A 48 -2.44 -19.47 -23.89
N ARG A 49 -1.38 -18.66 -23.87
CA ARG A 49 -1.48 -17.20 -23.69
C ARG A 49 -2.34 -16.53 -24.76
N ARG A 50 -2.31 -17.03 -25.99
CA ARG A 50 -3.05 -16.49 -27.13
C ARG A 50 -4.56 -16.73 -27.05
N ALA A 51 -5.01 -17.58 -26.13
CA ALA A 51 -6.42 -17.82 -25.88
C ALA A 51 -7.10 -16.69 -25.07
N PHE A 52 -6.31 -15.87 -24.34
CA PHE A 52 -6.84 -14.77 -23.53
C PHE A 52 -7.00 -13.49 -24.34
N ALA A 53 -8.15 -12.81 -24.17
CA ALA A 53 -8.26 -11.41 -24.55
C ALA A 53 -7.30 -10.55 -23.71
N ALA A 54 -6.93 -9.36 -24.20
CA ALA A 54 -5.90 -8.52 -23.59
C ALA A 54 -6.22 -8.13 -22.13
N ASP A 55 -7.48 -7.81 -21.83
CA ASP A 55 -8.01 -7.52 -20.49
C ASP A 55 -8.23 -8.77 -19.61
N GLU A 56 -8.07 -9.97 -20.17
CA GLU A 56 -8.27 -11.24 -19.47
C GLU A 56 -6.97 -11.94 -19.06
N GLN A 57 -5.82 -11.46 -19.52
CA GLN A 57 -4.51 -12.05 -19.22
C GLN A 57 -4.22 -12.13 -17.70
N LEU A 58 -4.78 -11.19 -16.93
CA LEU A 58 -4.73 -11.15 -15.46
C LEU A 58 -5.29 -12.41 -14.78
N TYR A 59 -6.20 -13.15 -15.44
CA TYR A 59 -6.76 -14.39 -14.89
C TYR A 59 -5.82 -15.59 -15.05
N ALA A 60 -4.87 -15.55 -15.98
CA ALA A 60 -4.07 -16.73 -16.34
C ALA A 60 -3.22 -17.30 -15.18
N PRO A 61 -2.50 -16.51 -14.36
CA PRO A 61 -1.77 -17.04 -13.20
C PRO A 61 -2.68 -17.65 -12.14
N TYR A 62 -3.89 -17.11 -11.97
CA TYR A 62 -4.90 -17.64 -11.05
C TYR A 62 -5.48 -18.96 -11.56
N LEU A 63 -5.69 -19.09 -12.88
CA LEU A 63 -6.16 -20.32 -13.52
C LEU A 63 -5.16 -21.47 -13.31
N VAL A 64 -3.86 -21.21 -13.51
CA VAL A 64 -2.77 -22.17 -13.25
C VAL A 64 -2.74 -22.60 -11.78
N SER A 65 -3.05 -21.67 -10.86
CA SER A 65 -3.01 -21.92 -9.41
C SER A 65 -4.27 -22.59 -8.85
N LEU A 66 -5.37 -22.62 -9.60
CA LEU A 66 -6.70 -22.90 -9.06
C LEU A 66 -6.84 -24.31 -8.46
N ALA A 67 -6.29 -25.32 -9.11
CA ALA A 67 -6.32 -26.70 -8.63
C ALA A 67 -5.58 -26.87 -7.29
N ALA A 68 -4.43 -26.19 -7.13
CA ALA A 68 -3.69 -26.18 -5.87
C ALA A 68 -4.43 -25.38 -4.78
N MET A 69 -5.08 -24.27 -5.13
CA MET A 69 -5.94 -23.52 -4.20
C MET A 69 -7.11 -24.35 -3.66
N VAL A 70 -7.75 -25.19 -4.49
CA VAL A 70 -8.83 -26.10 -4.06
C VAL A 70 -8.28 -27.28 -3.26
N GLY A 71 -7.15 -27.87 -3.68
CA GLY A 71 -6.49 -28.96 -2.94
C GLY A 71 -6.04 -28.57 -1.52
N ASP A 72 -5.78 -27.29 -1.27
CA ASP A 72 -5.45 -26.74 0.05
C ASP A 72 -6.66 -26.45 0.95
N ILE A 73 -7.90 -26.75 0.50
CA ILE A 73 -9.12 -26.64 1.32
C ILE A 73 -9.19 -27.86 2.25
N ARG A 74 -9.25 -27.61 3.56
CA ARG A 74 -9.37 -28.68 4.57
C ARG A 74 -10.73 -29.36 4.49
N ASN A 75 -10.75 -30.70 4.57
CA ASN A 75 -11.98 -31.49 4.47
C ASN A 75 -12.48 -32.00 5.83
N GLY A 76 -11.58 -32.12 6.81
CA GLY A 76 -11.88 -32.67 8.14
C GLY A 76 -12.12 -31.61 9.21
N SER A 77 -12.96 -31.97 10.18
CA SER A 77 -13.08 -31.27 11.47
C SER A 77 -11.72 -31.17 12.18
N PRO A 78 -11.48 -30.13 13.00
CA PRO A 78 -12.41 -29.07 13.39
C PRO A 78 -12.49 -27.86 12.43
N ASN A 79 -11.86 -27.91 11.24
CA ASN A 79 -11.74 -26.74 10.35
C ASN A 79 -12.07 -27.06 8.88
N ALA A 80 -13.15 -27.79 8.63
CA ALA A 80 -13.58 -28.13 7.28
C ALA A 80 -13.99 -26.86 6.50
N GLY A 81 -13.45 -26.68 5.29
CA GLY A 81 -13.59 -25.50 4.46
C GLY A 81 -12.47 -24.44 4.63
N PHE A 82 -11.58 -24.57 5.61
CA PHE A 82 -10.49 -23.61 5.76
C PHE A 82 -9.47 -23.72 4.60
N MET A 83 -9.19 -22.59 3.93
CA MET A 83 -8.23 -22.46 2.83
C MET A 83 -6.78 -22.37 3.35
N GLY A 84 -6.33 -23.41 4.05
CA GLY A 84 -5.11 -23.38 4.88
C GLY A 84 -3.76 -23.34 4.15
N GLY A 85 -3.76 -23.30 2.81
CA GLY A 85 -2.57 -23.39 1.98
C GLY A 85 -1.61 -22.20 2.03
N GLY A 86 -1.87 -21.14 2.80
CA GLY A 86 -1.00 -19.98 2.90
C GLY A 86 -0.96 -19.08 1.65
N TRP A 87 -2.02 -19.12 0.81
CA TRP A 87 -2.11 -18.34 -0.42
C TRP A 87 -2.11 -16.83 -0.17
N TRP A 88 -3.04 -16.35 0.66
CA TRP A 88 -3.34 -14.92 0.75
C TRP A 88 -2.72 -14.22 1.97
N ARG A 89 -3.29 -14.34 3.17
CA ARG A 89 -2.96 -13.47 4.33
C ARG A 89 -2.27 -14.18 5.49
N LYS A 90 -1.43 -13.43 6.21
CA LYS A 90 -0.81 -13.83 7.49
C LYS A 90 -1.60 -13.21 8.66
N PRO A 91 -1.70 -13.90 9.81
CA PRO A 91 -1.32 -15.29 10.02
C PRO A 91 -2.28 -16.23 9.26
N SER A 92 -1.79 -17.37 8.75
CA SER A 92 -2.60 -18.31 7.94
C SER A 92 -3.36 -19.29 8.83
N GLU A 93 -4.20 -18.73 9.71
CA GLU A 93 -4.89 -19.47 10.78
C GLU A 93 -6.38 -19.67 10.50
N PRO A 94 -7.02 -20.74 11.02
CA PRO A 94 -8.43 -21.03 10.72
C PRO A 94 -9.42 -19.95 11.15
N TYR A 95 -9.10 -19.17 12.19
CA TYR A 95 -9.90 -18.03 12.63
C TYR A 95 -9.74 -16.79 11.73
N ASN A 96 -8.70 -16.71 10.90
CA ASN A 96 -8.44 -15.51 10.12
C ASN A 96 -9.35 -15.47 8.88
N ALA A 97 -10.48 -14.77 8.98
CA ALA A 97 -11.44 -14.66 7.88
C ALA A 97 -10.85 -14.03 6.62
N ARG A 98 -9.76 -13.25 6.73
CA ARG A 98 -9.03 -12.70 5.58
C ARG A 98 -8.46 -13.78 4.67
N VAL A 99 -8.13 -14.97 5.19
CA VAL A 99 -7.59 -16.08 4.40
C VAL A 99 -8.63 -16.60 3.39
N GLN A 100 -9.92 -16.52 3.74
CA GLN A 100 -11.02 -17.01 2.91
C GLN A 100 -11.40 -16.07 1.76
N GLU A 101 -10.79 -14.89 1.57
CA GLU A 101 -11.17 -13.95 0.49
C GLU A 101 -11.15 -14.57 -0.93
N HIS A 102 -10.37 -15.64 -1.13
CA HIS A 102 -10.35 -16.41 -2.38
C HIS A 102 -11.66 -17.18 -2.70
N VAL A 103 -12.68 -17.23 -1.82
CA VAL A 103 -14.02 -17.71 -2.22
C VAL A 103 -14.56 -16.95 -3.43
N TYR A 104 -14.20 -15.67 -3.59
CA TYR A 104 -14.51 -14.90 -4.81
C TYR A 104 -13.76 -15.45 -6.04
N THR A 105 -12.46 -15.73 -5.92
CA THR A 105 -11.65 -16.34 -7.00
C THR A 105 -12.25 -17.66 -7.46
N LEU A 106 -12.55 -18.57 -6.53
CA LEU A 106 -13.17 -19.87 -6.83
C LEU A 106 -14.53 -19.68 -7.53
N THR A 107 -15.36 -18.77 -7.02
CA THR A 107 -16.67 -18.45 -7.63
C THR A 107 -16.54 -17.88 -9.04
N TRP A 108 -15.54 -17.04 -9.31
CA TRP A 108 -15.34 -16.45 -10.62
C TRP A 108 -15.07 -17.52 -11.68
N PHE A 109 -14.12 -18.42 -11.43
CA PHE A 109 -13.80 -19.52 -12.36
C PHE A 109 -14.94 -20.53 -12.50
N LEU A 110 -15.70 -20.78 -11.43
CA LEU A 110 -16.86 -21.67 -11.47
C LEU A 110 -17.99 -21.14 -12.34
N THR A 111 -18.16 -19.81 -12.42
CA THR A 111 -19.37 -19.19 -13.02
C THR A 111 -19.14 -18.57 -14.41
N ASN A 112 -17.93 -18.07 -14.70
CA ASN A 112 -17.65 -17.35 -15.95
C ASN A 112 -17.29 -18.29 -17.11
N SER A 113 -18.00 -18.13 -18.23
CA SER A 113 -17.74 -18.91 -19.45
C SER A 113 -16.65 -18.25 -20.28
N ARG A 114 -15.58 -18.99 -20.58
CA ARG A 114 -14.49 -18.59 -21.46
C ARG A 114 -13.91 -19.81 -22.17
N PRO A 115 -13.45 -19.69 -23.44
CA PRO A 115 -12.80 -20.79 -24.14
C PRO A 115 -11.59 -21.37 -23.39
N TRP A 116 -10.87 -20.50 -22.68
CA TRP A 116 -9.68 -20.83 -21.88
C TRP A 116 -9.99 -21.32 -20.45
N ASN A 117 -11.24 -21.29 -19.99
CA ASN A 117 -11.62 -21.68 -18.62
C ASN A 117 -12.35 -23.05 -18.59
N PRO A 118 -11.65 -24.17 -18.35
CA PRO A 118 -12.26 -25.49 -18.26
C PRO A 118 -13.06 -25.72 -16.96
N TYR A 119 -12.99 -24.81 -15.99
CA TYR A 119 -13.54 -25.02 -14.65
C TYR A 119 -14.97 -24.50 -14.46
N ARG A 120 -15.58 -23.90 -15.48
CA ARG A 120 -16.96 -23.45 -15.41
C ARG A 120 -17.91 -24.63 -15.14
N GLY A 121 -18.69 -24.53 -14.07
CA GLY A 121 -19.64 -25.56 -13.66
C GLY A 121 -18.99 -26.86 -13.16
N ASN A 122 -17.68 -26.88 -12.93
CA ASN A 122 -16.98 -28.08 -12.44
C ASN A 122 -17.45 -28.47 -11.03
N ALA A 123 -17.80 -29.75 -10.84
CA ALA A 123 -18.38 -30.25 -9.59
C ALA A 123 -17.42 -30.21 -8.40
N GLU A 124 -16.13 -30.50 -8.61
CA GLU A 124 -15.10 -30.47 -7.56
C GLU A 124 -14.87 -29.02 -7.08
N LEU A 125 -14.80 -28.07 -8.01
CA LEU A 125 -14.69 -26.65 -7.69
C LEU A 125 -15.95 -26.13 -6.96
N LEU A 126 -17.14 -26.59 -7.35
CA LEU A 126 -18.40 -26.27 -6.66
C LEU A 126 -18.42 -26.81 -5.22
N ALA A 127 -17.98 -28.06 -5.01
CA ALA A 127 -17.90 -28.68 -3.68
C ALA A 127 -16.87 -27.97 -2.78
N GLY A 128 -15.67 -27.71 -3.29
CA GLY A 128 -14.64 -26.94 -2.58
C GLY A 128 -15.10 -25.52 -2.23
N LEU A 129 -15.79 -24.84 -3.15
CA LEU A 129 -16.38 -23.53 -2.90
C LEU A 129 -17.46 -23.58 -1.80
N ASP A 130 -18.37 -24.57 -1.82
CA ASP A 130 -19.42 -24.67 -0.79
C ASP A 130 -18.82 -24.89 0.61
N ALA A 131 -17.80 -25.75 0.71
CA ALA A 131 -17.05 -25.96 1.95
C ALA A 131 -16.37 -24.66 2.41
N ALA A 132 -15.65 -23.97 1.53
CA ALA A 132 -14.94 -22.74 1.85
C ALA A 132 -15.86 -21.57 2.24
N LEU A 133 -17.04 -21.47 1.61
CA LEU A 133 -18.10 -20.56 2.03
C LEU A 133 -18.69 -20.97 3.38
N GLY A 134 -18.88 -22.26 3.63
CA GLY A 134 -19.31 -22.79 4.92
C GLY A 134 -18.41 -22.35 6.07
N HIS A 135 -17.09 -22.53 5.92
CA HIS A 135 -16.10 -22.04 6.89
C HIS A 135 -16.13 -20.51 7.02
N CYS A 136 -16.07 -19.78 5.90
CA CYS A 136 -16.05 -18.31 5.90
C CYS A 136 -17.28 -17.68 6.58
N LEU A 137 -18.46 -18.27 6.41
CA LEU A 137 -19.71 -17.81 7.00
C LEU A 137 -19.83 -18.25 8.47
N GLY A 138 -19.27 -19.41 8.83
CA GLY A 138 -19.20 -19.89 10.22
C GLY A 138 -18.28 -19.09 11.13
N LEU A 139 -17.36 -18.29 10.56
CA LEU A 139 -16.50 -17.36 11.31
C LEU A 139 -17.19 -16.05 11.72
N GLN A 140 -18.44 -15.79 11.31
CA GLN A 140 -19.11 -14.53 11.62
C GLN A 140 -19.60 -14.50 13.08
N HIS A 141 -19.25 -13.42 13.79
CA HIS A 141 -19.72 -13.15 15.14
C HIS A 141 -21.21 -12.77 15.16
N ALA A 142 -21.84 -12.95 16.33
CA ALA A 142 -23.27 -12.63 16.51
C ALA A 142 -23.62 -11.15 16.25
N ASP A 143 -22.65 -10.24 16.36
CA ASP A 143 -22.81 -8.82 16.05
C ASP A 143 -22.69 -8.49 14.55
N GLY A 144 -22.31 -9.47 13.72
CA GLY A 144 -22.11 -9.32 12.27
C GLY A 144 -20.67 -9.11 11.82
N SER A 145 -19.70 -9.05 12.73
CA SER A 145 -18.27 -8.87 12.40
C SER A 145 -17.51 -10.19 12.18
N TRP A 146 -16.24 -10.12 11.75
CA TRP A 146 -15.35 -11.28 11.58
C TRP A 146 -13.99 -11.09 12.30
N PRO A 147 -13.31 -12.19 12.66
CA PRO A 147 -11.95 -12.19 13.20
C PRO A 147 -10.80 -12.12 12.16
N GLU A 148 -9.64 -11.59 12.57
CA GLU A 148 -8.39 -11.58 11.78
C GLU A 148 -7.18 -12.11 12.59
N TYR A 149 -6.92 -11.57 13.79
CA TYR A 149 -5.73 -11.85 14.60
C TYR A 149 -5.97 -12.74 15.82
N SER A 150 -7.22 -12.89 16.26
CA SER A 150 -7.63 -13.90 17.25
C SER A 150 -9.08 -14.33 17.01
N PRO A 151 -9.52 -15.51 17.52
CA PRO A 151 -10.90 -15.99 17.34
C PRO A 151 -11.96 -14.99 17.81
N ASP A 152 -11.76 -14.38 18.98
CA ASP A 152 -12.71 -13.45 19.60
C ASP A 152 -12.55 -11.99 19.11
N GLU A 153 -11.74 -11.74 18.07
CA GLU A 153 -11.57 -10.39 17.55
C GLU A 153 -12.76 -9.98 16.67
N HIS A 154 -13.32 -8.81 16.95
CA HIS A 154 -14.25 -8.11 16.06
C HIS A 154 -13.45 -7.19 15.13
N SER A 155 -12.87 -7.73 14.05
CA SER A 155 -11.94 -6.99 13.16
C SER A 155 -12.69 -6.12 12.14
N LEU A 156 -12.35 -4.83 12.12
CA LEU A 156 -12.83 -3.88 11.11
C LEU A 156 -12.38 -4.30 9.69
N ALA A 157 -11.12 -4.71 9.56
CA ALA A 157 -10.57 -5.12 8.29
C ALA A 157 -11.22 -6.41 7.79
N ALA A 158 -11.32 -7.45 8.61
CA ALA A 158 -11.99 -8.69 8.22
C ALA A 158 -13.44 -8.45 7.80
N THR A 159 -14.19 -7.67 8.59
CA THR A 159 -15.59 -7.36 8.29
C THR A 159 -15.75 -6.56 7.00
N GLY A 160 -14.95 -5.50 6.81
CA GLY A 160 -15.03 -4.65 5.63
C GLY A 160 -14.66 -5.39 4.34
N PHE A 161 -13.59 -6.18 4.35
CA PHE A 161 -13.19 -6.97 3.18
C PHE A 161 -14.12 -8.16 2.93
N ALA A 162 -14.55 -8.90 3.96
CA ALA A 162 -15.52 -9.99 3.81
C ALA A 162 -16.82 -9.48 3.15
N LEU A 163 -17.34 -8.33 3.58
CA LEU A 163 -18.50 -7.69 2.97
C LEU A 163 -18.29 -7.38 1.48
N GLY A 164 -17.09 -6.96 1.06
CA GLY A 164 -16.72 -6.76 -0.34
C GLY A 164 -16.77 -8.05 -1.17
N TYR A 165 -16.01 -9.08 -0.78
CA TYR A 165 -15.90 -10.32 -1.56
C TYR A 165 -17.15 -11.19 -1.50
N LEU A 166 -17.82 -11.27 -0.35
CA LEU A 166 -19.07 -12.03 -0.22
C LEU A 166 -20.19 -11.38 -1.05
N SER A 167 -20.26 -10.04 -1.15
CA SER A 167 -21.23 -9.37 -2.02
C SER A 167 -20.98 -9.65 -3.51
N LYS A 168 -19.72 -9.64 -3.96
CA LYS A 168 -19.35 -10.02 -5.34
C LYS A 168 -19.63 -11.51 -5.62
N THR A 169 -19.33 -12.37 -4.65
CA THR A 169 -19.63 -13.81 -4.69
C THR A 169 -21.14 -14.06 -4.78
N HIS A 170 -21.94 -13.32 -4.00
CA HIS A 170 -23.40 -13.38 -4.05
C HIS A 170 -23.96 -13.05 -5.43
N VAL A 171 -23.46 -11.99 -6.09
CA VAL A 171 -23.84 -11.63 -7.47
C VAL A 171 -23.57 -12.78 -8.44
N LEU A 172 -22.35 -13.33 -8.42
CA LEU A 172 -21.96 -14.41 -9.33
C LEU A 172 -22.81 -15.68 -9.12
N LEU A 173 -23.02 -16.11 -7.87
CA LEU A 173 -23.89 -17.25 -7.54
C LEU A 173 -25.37 -16.98 -7.86
N LYS A 174 -25.85 -15.73 -7.68
CA LYS A 174 -27.22 -15.33 -8.05
C LYS A 174 -27.43 -15.48 -9.55
N ASN A 175 -26.51 -14.93 -10.35
CA ASN A 175 -26.56 -14.97 -11.81
C ASN A 175 -26.43 -16.40 -12.35
N ALA A 176 -25.49 -17.20 -11.83
CA ALA A 176 -25.28 -18.59 -12.23
C ALA A 176 -26.34 -19.58 -11.70
N ARG A 177 -27.27 -19.12 -10.85
CA ARG A 177 -28.30 -19.95 -10.17
C ARG A 177 -27.74 -21.07 -9.28
N LEU A 178 -26.51 -20.93 -8.78
CA LEU A 178 -25.82 -21.93 -7.94
C LEU A 178 -25.99 -21.65 -6.43
N LEU A 179 -25.79 -22.72 -5.63
CA LEU A 179 -25.75 -22.72 -4.16
C LEU A 179 -26.87 -21.88 -3.49
N PRO A 180 -28.16 -22.16 -3.73
CA PRO A 180 -29.28 -21.35 -3.23
C PRO A 180 -29.24 -21.12 -1.71
N ALA A 181 -28.90 -22.14 -0.92
CA ALA A 181 -28.75 -22.03 0.53
C ALA A 181 -27.61 -21.08 0.94
N ARG A 182 -26.43 -21.15 0.30
CA ARG A 182 -25.31 -20.23 0.56
C ARG A 182 -25.65 -18.80 0.16
N ARG A 183 -26.40 -18.57 -0.92
CA ARG A 183 -26.84 -17.21 -1.28
C ARG A 183 -27.69 -16.59 -0.17
N THR A 184 -28.63 -17.33 0.40
CA THR A 184 -29.41 -16.88 1.57
C THR A 184 -28.54 -16.64 2.80
N GLN A 185 -27.55 -17.50 3.06
CA GLN A 185 -26.60 -17.29 4.16
C GLN A 185 -25.74 -16.04 3.95
N ILE A 186 -25.20 -15.82 2.75
CA ILE A 186 -24.42 -14.63 2.39
C ILE A 186 -25.29 -13.37 2.47
N ALA A 187 -26.54 -13.39 2.02
CA ALA A 187 -27.46 -12.26 2.14
C ALA A 187 -27.70 -11.86 3.61
N ARG A 188 -27.89 -12.84 4.50
CA ARG A 188 -28.00 -12.58 5.96
C ARG A 188 -26.68 -12.09 6.57
N ALA A 189 -25.56 -12.72 6.22
CA ALA A 189 -24.25 -12.37 6.75
C ALA A 189 -23.85 -10.94 6.35
N THR A 190 -24.05 -10.57 5.08
CA THR A 190 -23.78 -9.21 4.58
C THR A 190 -24.74 -8.17 5.18
N HIS A 191 -26.00 -8.52 5.47
CA HIS A 191 -26.94 -7.64 6.19
C HIS A 191 -26.49 -7.37 7.64
N ALA A 192 -26.09 -8.42 8.38
CA ALA A 192 -25.54 -8.27 9.73
C ALA A 192 -24.25 -7.42 9.72
N ALA A 193 -23.34 -7.69 8.76
CA ALA A 193 -22.11 -6.93 8.57
C ALA A 193 -22.36 -5.44 8.29
N MET A 194 -23.36 -5.11 7.45
CA MET A 194 -23.77 -3.72 7.21
C MET A 194 -24.40 -3.09 8.45
N THR A 195 -25.20 -3.85 9.21
CA THR A 195 -25.78 -3.36 10.47
C THR A 195 -24.70 -3.00 11.49
N TRP A 196 -23.63 -3.80 11.57
CA TRP A 196 -22.45 -3.51 12.38
C TRP A 196 -21.62 -2.34 11.88
N LEU A 197 -21.24 -2.37 10.59
CA LEU A 197 -20.34 -1.41 9.97
C LEU A 197 -20.98 -0.03 9.87
N LEU A 198 -22.23 0.06 9.44
CA LEU A 198 -22.93 1.33 9.18
C LEU A 198 -23.61 1.91 10.43
N ASN A 199 -23.47 1.27 11.60
CA ASN A 199 -23.95 1.83 12.87
C ASN A 199 -23.07 3.04 13.27
N PRO A 200 -23.60 4.28 13.30
CA PRO A 200 -22.78 5.47 13.62
C PRO A 200 -22.29 5.49 15.08
N ALA A 201 -22.86 4.68 15.98
CA ALA A 201 -22.40 4.50 17.35
C ALA A 201 -21.29 3.45 17.49
N ASN A 202 -20.94 2.72 16.42
CA ASN A 202 -19.83 1.76 16.44
C ASN A 202 -18.49 2.50 16.49
N GLY A 203 -18.00 2.75 17.71
CA GLY A 203 -16.74 3.46 17.97
C GLY A 203 -15.49 2.74 17.45
N ARG A 204 -15.57 1.45 17.08
CA ARG A 204 -14.47 0.73 16.43
C ARG A 204 -14.34 1.11 14.96
N VAL A 205 -15.46 1.26 14.25
CA VAL A 205 -15.51 1.68 12.84
C VAL A 205 -15.34 3.18 12.72
N TRP A 206 -16.15 3.94 13.46
CA TRP A 206 -16.36 5.38 13.25
C TRP A 206 -15.68 6.27 14.29
N GLN A 207 -14.41 5.95 14.53
CA GLN A 207 -13.47 6.80 15.28
C GLN A 207 -13.42 8.21 14.66
N THR A 208 -13.12 9.22 15.49
CA THR A 208 -12.93 10.60 15.01
C THR A 208 -11.53 11.08 15.40
N PRO A 209 -10.58 11.20 14.45
CA PRO A 209 -10.66 10.78 13.05
C PRO A 209 -10.64 9.24 12.89
N ILE A 210 -10.96 8.76 11.69
CA ILE A 210 -10.97 7.33 11.35
C ILE A 210 -9.53 6.86 11.16
N SER A 211 -9.03 5.96 12.01
CA SER A 211 -7.60 5.56 11.97
C SER A 211 -7.20 4.68 10.79
N PHE A 212 -8.15 4.03 10.11
CA PHE A 212 -7.92 3.12 8.99
C PHE A 212 -8.97 3.31 7.90
N ALA A 213 -8.82 4.39 7.12
CA ALA A 213 -9.82 4.77 6.12
C ALA A 213 -10.05 3.67 5.06
N ASN A 214 -9.01 2.93 4.67
CA ASN A 214 -9.11 1.87 3.66
C ASN A 214 -10.04 0.71 4.08
N GLN A 215 -10.05 0.32 5.36
CA GLN A 215 -10.88 -0.77 5.86
C GLN A 215 -12.36 -0.38 5.86
N VAL A 216 -12.65 0.89 6.21
CA VAL A 216 -14.01 1.44 6.12
C VAL A 216 -14.43 1.52 4.65
N ALA A 217 -13.60 2.05 3.76
CA ALA A 217 -13.92 2.17 2.33
C ALA A 217 -14.24 0.81 1.67
N ALA A 218 -13.46 -0.24 1.95
CA ALA A 218 -13.75 -1.61 1.50
C ALA A 218 -15.14 -2.09 1.95
N GLY A 219 -15.49 -1.83 3.22
CA GLY A 219 -16.81 -2.12 3.75
C GLY A 219 -17.93 -1.32 3.08
N LEU A 220 -17.71 -0.05 2.75
CA LEU A 220 -18.70 0.77 2.04
C LEU A 220 -18.90 0.32 0.58
N ALA A 221 -17.84 -0.11 -0.11
CA ALA A 221 -17.93 -0.72 -1.43
C ALA A 221 -18.78 -1.99 -1.41
N GLY A 222 -18.50 -2.90 -0.46
CA GLY A 222 -19.30 -4.10 -0.23
C GLY A 222 -20.77 -3.78 0.12
N SER A 223 -21.00 -2.80 1.01
CA SER A 223 -22.33 -2.36 1.42
C SER A 223 -23.17 -1.84 0.24
N ALA A 224 -22.56 -1.00 -0.60
CA ALA A 224 -23.21 -0.43 -1.77
C ALA A 224 -23.64 -1.51 -2.77
N LEU A 225 -22.79 -2.53 -2.99
CA LEU A 225 -23.11 -3.69 -3.83
C LEU A 225 -24.20 -4.58 -3.21
N ALA A 226 -24.06 -4.92 -1.92
CA ALA A 226 -25.03 -5.75 -1.19
C ALA A 226 -26.45 -5.18 -1.31
N LEU A 227 -26.62 -3.89 -1.01
CA LEU A 227 -27.92 -3.19 -1.05
C LEU A 227 -28.49 -3.01 -2.46
N ARG A 228 -27.71 -3.18 -3.54
CA ARG A 228 -28.30 -3.30 -4.90
C ARG A 228 -28.89 -4.68 -5.15
N THR A 229 -28.32 -5.73 -4.54
CA THR A 229 -28.79 -7.12 -4.74
C THR A 229 -29.90 -7.53 -3.79
N ASN A 230 -29.90 -6.96 -2.58
CA ASN A 230 -30.83 -7.19 -1.47
C ASN A 230 -31.14 -5.80 -0.83
N PRO A 231 -32.14 -5.04 -1.33
CA PRO A 231 -32.42 -3.70 -0.85
C PRO A 231 -32.91 -3.64 0.61
N ASP A 232 -32.39 -2.67 1.36
CA ASP A 232 -32.85 -2.28 2.70
C ASP A 232 -32.77 -0.75 2.79
N ALA A 233 -33.90 -0.10 3.08
CA ALA A 233 -34.00 1.36 3.09
C ALA A 233 -33.28 2.01 4.29
N ALA A 234 -33.31 1.35 5.46
CA ALA A 234 -32.66 1.88 6.66
C ALA A 234 -31.13 1.79 6.54
N LEU A 235 -30.62 0.67 6.02
CA LEU A 235 -29.20 0.51 5.72
C LEU A 235 -28.74 1.41 4.56
N ARG A 236 -29.59 1.70 3.57
CA ARG A 236 -29.29 2.69 2.52
C ARG A 236 -29.04 4.08 3.13
N THR A 237 -29.95 4.59 3.94
CA THR A 237 -29.79 5.88 4.62
C THR A 237 -28.53 5.93 5.49
N ARG A 238 -28.20 4.83 6.18
CA ARG A 238 -26.94 4.74 6.95
C ARG A 238 -25.69 4.72 6.06
N LEU A 239 -25.74 4.06 4.90
CA LEU A 239 -24.64 4.06 3.92
C LEU A 239 -24.37 5.45 3.35
N ASP A 240 -25.42 6.21 3.03
CA ASP A 240 -25.27 7.58 2.51
C ASP A 240 -24.66 8.52 3.58
N GLY A 241 -25.11 8.41 4.83
CA GLY A 241 -24.48 9.08 5.97
C GLY A 241 -23.03 8.63 6.23
N ALA A 242 -22.72 7.36 6.00
CA ALA A 242 -21.38 6.80 6.12
C ALA A 242 -20.40 7.35 5.06
N PHE A 243 -20.86 7.59 3.82
CA PHE A 243 -20.06 8.26 2.79
C PHE A 243 -19.71 9.69 3.17
N ALA A 244 -20.66 10.47 3.70
CA ALA A 244 -20.37 11.81 4.22
C ALA A 244 -19.40 11.75 5.42
N ARG A 245 -19.54 10.75 6.30
CA ARG A 245 -18.68 10.60 7.49
C ARG A 245 -17.24 10.21 7.15
N ILE A 246 -17.02 9.27 6.21
CA ILE A 246 -15.64 8.93 5.78
C ILE A 246 -14.97 10.08 5.02
N ALA A 247 -15.72 10.86 4.23
CA ALA A 247 -15.18 12.05 3.57
C ALA A 247 -14.76 13.15 4.55
N ARG A 248 -15.51 13.30 5.66
CA ARG A 248 -15.20 14.28 6.72
C ARG A 248 -14.08 13.85 7.67
N HIS A 249 -13.95 12.55 7.95
CA HIS A 249 -13.09 12.06 9.04
C HIS A 249 -12.05 10.99 8.64
N GLY A 250 -12.05 10.51 7.39
CA GLY A 250 -11.09 9.53 6.85
C GLY A 250 -9.95 10.12 6.02
N GLN A 251 -9.96 11.42 5.75
CA GLN A 251 -8.92 12.10 4.97
C GLN A 251 -8.45 13.38 5.67
N GLY A 252 -7.14 13.52 5.84
CA GLY A 252 -6.53 14.67 6.50
C GLY A 252 -6.67 15.97 5.69
N PRO A 253 -6.67 17.17 6.31
CA PRO A 253 -6.53 18.45 5.62
C PRO A 253 -5.38 18.46 4.59
N ALA A 254 -4.23 17.86 4.92
CA ALA A 254 -3.08 17.76 4.02
C ALA A 254 -3.34 16.94 2.73
N GLY A 255 -4.33 16.03 2.74
CA GLY A 255 -4.85 15.34 1.55
C GLY A 255 -4.61 13.83 1.49
N PHE A 256 -3.77 13.26 2.36
CA PHE A 256 -3.64 11.82 2.51
C PHE A 256 -4.84 11.20 3.24
N PHE A 257 -5.03 9.88 3.07
CA PHE A 257 -6.02 9.10 3.81
C PHE A 257 -5.41 8.54 5.08
N TYR A 258 -6.15 8.57 6.18
CA TYR A 258 -5.61 8.17 7.49
C TYR A 258 -5.32 6.67 7.57
N GLU A 259 -4.06 6.36 7.84
CA GLU A 259 -3.54 5.04 8.18
C GLU A 259 -2.74 5.17 9.47
N LYS A 260 -3.23 4.58 10.57
CA LYS A 260 -2.77 4.87 11.95
C LYS A 260 -2.68 6.38 12.25
N GLY A 261 -3.55 7.19 11.65
CA GLY A 261 -3.60 8.65 11.87
C GLY A 261 -2.58 9.48 11.08
N GLY A 262 -1.71 8.87 10.26
CA GLY A 262 -0.83 9.56 9.31
C GLY A 262 -1.08 9.08 7.87
N THR A 263 -0.15 9.41 6.97
CA THR A 263 -0.14 8.92 5.58
C THR A 263 0.50 7.52 5.52
N ASP A 264 0.13 6.73 4.52
CA ASP A 264 0.90 5.54 4.14
C ASP A 264 0.82 5.35 2.63
N MET A 265 1.96 5.45 1.93
CA MET A 265 1.94 5.52 0.46
C MET A 265 1.34 4.26 -0.18
N ASN A 266 1.66 3.06 0.33
CA ASN A 266 1.07 1.81 -0.18
C ASN A 266 -0.42 1.76 0.13
N TYR A 267 -0.82 1.83 1.41
CA TYR A 267 -2.23 1.65 1.78
C TYR A 267 -3.13 2.75 1.23
N ASN A 268 -2.63 3.97 1.00
CA ASN A 268 -3.39 5.02 0.34
C ASN A 268 -3.54 4.77 -1.17
N PHE A 269 -2.49 4.32 -1.88
CA PHE A 269 -2.49 4.20 -3.34
C PHE A 269 -2.95 2.82 -3.87
N GLU A 270 -2.60 1.74 -3.18
CA GLU A 270 -2.87 0.33 -3.59
C GLU A 270 -4.07 -0.32 -2.88
N VAL A 271 -4.68 0.37 -1.90
CA VAL A 271 -5.85 -0.13 -1.17
C VAL A 271 -6.95 0.91 -1.06
N MET A 272 -6.71 2.07 -0.46
CA MET A 272 -7.74 3.08 -0.25
C MET A 272 -8.31 3.60 -1.58
N LEU A 273 -7.46 4.03 -2.53
CA LEU A 273 -7.94 4.56 -3.80
C LEU A 273 -8.68 3.51 -4.67
N PRO A 274 -8.25 2.23 -4.75
CA PRO A 274 -9.03 1.18 -5.40
C PRO A 274 -10.38 0.89 -4.73
N GLU A 275 -10.44 0.75 -3.40
CA GLU A 275 -11.71 0.48 -2.70
C GLU A 275 -12.66 1.69 -2.73
N LEU A 276 -12.11 2.92 -2.77
CA LEU A 276 -12.86 4.15 -3.00
C LEU A 276 -13.43 4.20 -4.43
N ALA A 277 -12.68 3.73 -5.42
CA ALA A 277 -13.13 3.61 -6.81
C ALA A 277 -14.22 2.54 -6.94
N ASP A 278 -14.09 1.37 -6.30
CA ASP A 278 -15.14 0.35 -6.24
C ASP A 278 -16.42 0.96 -5.64
N ALA A 279 -16.34 1.55 -4.43
CA ALA A 279 -17.46 2.20 -3.78
C ALA A 279 -18.13 3.27 -4.66
N TRP A 280 -17.35 4.07 -5.40
CA TRP A 280 -17.89 5.02 -6.36
C TRP A 280 -18.59 4.35 -7.54
N ARG A 281 -18.00 3.31 -8.16
CA ARG A 281 -18.67 2.52 -9.21
C ARG A 281 -19.96 1.86 -8.72
N GLN A 282 -20.08 1.56 -7.43
CA GLN A 282 -21.31 0.98 -6.85
C GLN A 282 -22.41 1.99 -6.48
N SER A 283 -22.05 3.25 -6.21
CA SER A 283 -22.94 4.25 -5.56
C SER A 283 -23.09 5.57 -6.32
N ASN A 284 -22.16 5.89 -7.22
CA ASN A 284 -21.97 7.20 -7.84
C ASN A 284 -21.85 8.37 -6.84
N ASN A 285 -21.42 8.11 -5.59
CA ASN A 285 -21.37 9.14 -4.56
C ASN A 285 -20.23 10.17 -4.80
N GLY A 286 -20.59 11.45 -4.99
CA GLY A 286 -19.66 12.53 -5.34
C GLY A 286 -18.63 12.90 -4.26
N HIS A 287 -18.86 12.53 -3.00
CA HIS A 287 -17.84 12.69 -1.95
C HIS A 287 -16.58 11.88 -2.27
N LEU A 288 -16.73 10.72 -2.90
CA LEU A 288 -15.62 9.81 -3.20
C LEU A 288 -14.72 10.36 -4.32
N VAL A 289 -15.31 11.00 -5.33
CA VAL A 289 -14.57 11.76 -6.36
C VAL A 289 -13.82 12.94 -5.73
N THR A 290 -14.43 13.64 -4.77
CA THR A 290 -13.80 14.76 -4.05
C THR A 290 -12.60 14.29 -3.23
N MET A 291 -12.74 13.15 -2.54
CA MET A 291 -11.67 12.48 -1.81
C MET A 291 -10.51 12.08 -2.73
N ALA A 292 -10.81 11.44 -3.87
CA ALA A 292 -9.82 11.05 -4.88
C ALA A 292 -9.07 12.26 -5.46
N ARG A 293 -9.77 13.37 -5.74
CA ARG A 293 -9.18 14.62 -6.22
C ARG A 293 -8.22 15.23 -5.20
N LYS A 294 -8.62 15.29 -3.92
CA LYS A 294 -7.77 15.81 -2.83
C LYS A 294 -6.52 14.95 -2.60
N TYR A 295 -6.65 13.62 -2.72
CA TYR A 295 -5.50 12.72 -2.64
C TYR A 295 -4.59 12.79 -3.87
N THR A 296 -5.13 13.00 -5.07
CA THR A 296 -4.34 13.27 -6.27
C THR A 296 -3.51 14.55 -6.11
N GLY A 297 -4.10 15.59 -5.52
CA GLY A 297 -3.39 16.81 -5.11
C GLY A 297 -2.39 16.64 -3.97
N TRP A 298 -2.34 15.49 -3.31
CA TRP A 298 -1.27 15.08 -2.38
C TRP A 298 -0.16 14.30 -3.10
N LEU A 299 -0.52 13.37 -4.00
CA LEU A 299 0.44 12.64 -4.84
C LEU A 299 1.35 13.60 -5.64
N GLY A 300 0.81 14.72 -6.14
CA GLY A 300 1.58 15.73 -6.88
C GLY A 300 2.73 16.41 -6.12
N TYR A 301 2.83 16.21 -4.80
CA TYR A 301 3.96 16.68 -3.98
C TYR A 301 4.81 15.53 -3.40
N ASN A 302 4.35 14.28 -3.54
CA ASN A 302 4.92 13.12 -2.85
C ASN A 302 5.32 11.97 -3.78
N LEU A 303 4.99 12.02 -5.08
CA LEU A 303 5.54 11.15 -6.11
C LEU A 303 6.44 11.98 -7.04
N LEU A 304 7.74 11.69 -6.99
CA LEU A 304 8.81 12.41 -7.66
C LEU A 304 9.16 11.69 -8.97
N ARG A 305 8.84 12.28 -10.13
CA ARG A 305 9.09 11.64 -11.42
C ARG A 305 10.58 11.60 -11.73
N GLU A 306 11.09 10.45 -12.12
CA GLU A 306 12.42 10.35 -12.70
C GLU A 306 12.43 10.99 -14.10
N PRO A 307 13.40 11.88 -14.44
CA PRO A 307 13.40 12.63 -15.70
C PRO A 307 13.45 11.73 -16.95
N ASP A 308 14.22 10.65 -16.89
CA ASP A 308 14.30 9.61 -17.93
C ASP A 308 13.02 8.78 -18.10
N GLY A 309 12.01 9.00 -17.25
CA GLY A 309 10.69 8.39 -17.39
C GLY A 309 10.60 6.94 -16.96
N SER A 310 11.60 6.39 -16.27
CA SER A 310 11.53 5.02 -15.74
C SER A 310 10.44 4.83 -14.66
N GLY A 311 10.12 5.88 -13.91
CA GLY A 311 9.14 5.80 -12.83
C GLY A 311 9.14 6.99 -11.87
N TRP A 312 8.76 6.69 -10.63
CA TRP A 312 8.38 7.63 -9.59
C TRP A 312 8.98 7.21 -8.26
N PHE A 313 9.69 8.10 -7.57
CA PHE A 313 10.11 7.88 -6.18
C PHE A 313 9.04 8.39 -5.22
N SER A 314 8.75 7.63 -4.17
CA SER A 314 7.80 8.05 -3.15
C SER A 314 8.47 8.86 -2.05
N ASN A 315 7.82 9.90 -1.56
CA ASN A 315 8.14 10.46 -0.24
C ASN A 315 7.71 9.45 0.84
N VAL A 316 8.56 8.47 1.09
CA VAL A 316 8.22 7.29 1.90
C VAL A 316 8.44 7.51 3.41
N ALA A 317 9.37 8.40 3.79
CA ALA A 317 9.66 8.79 5.18
C ALA A 317 8.44 8.98 6.10
N PRO A 318 7.34 9.67 5.71
CA PRO A 318 6.17 9.83 6.56
C PRO A 318 5.22 8.60 6.62
N SER A 319 5.50 7.51 5.89
CA SER A 319 4.59 6.36 5.80
C SER A 319 4.52 5.56 7.11
N THR A 320 3.30 5.29 7.58
CA THR A 320 3.03 4.80 8.95
C THR A 320 2.89 3.28 9.11
N ARG A 321 2.83 2.51 8.01
CA ARG A 321 2.53 1.07 8.05
C ARG A 321 3.34 0.22 7.06
N THR A 322 3.86 0.81 6.00
CA THR A 322 4.53 0.11 4.89
C THR A 322 5.61 0.98 4.24
N SER A 323 6.41 0.39 3.36
CA SER A 323 7.46 1.09 2.61
C SER A 323 7.27 0.92 1.10
N ALA A 324 6.33 1.65 0.49
CA ALA A 324 6.28 1.79 -0.97
C ALA A 324 7.35 2.79 -1.43
N LEU A 325 8.53 2.29 -1.78
CA LEU A 325 9.72 3.09 -2.07
C LEU A 325 9.64 3.90 -3.37
N ALA A 326 9.13 3.26 -4.41
CA ALA A 326 9.05 3.78 -5.78
C ALA A 326 8.05 2.96 -6.59
N TYR A 327 7.70 3.47 -7.77
CA TYR A 327 6.75 2.88 -8.71
C TYR A 327 7.24 3.06 -10.16
N ASP A 328 7.19 2.02 -10.99
CA ASP A 328 7.52 2.13 -12.42
C ASP A 328 6.51 3.04 -13.17
N ASP A 329 6.93 3.67 -14.27
CA ASP A 329 6.04 4.56 -15.03
C ASP A 329 4.96 3.80 -15.81
N THR A 330 5.32 2.63 -16.33
CA THR A 330 4.38 1.59 -16.74
C THR A 330 4.37 0.52 -15.65
N ARG A 331 3.25 0.40 -14.94
CA ARG A 331 3.09 -0.60 -13.88
C ARG A 331 3.12 -2.02 -14.47
N PRO A 332 3.56 -3.03 -13.70
CA PRO A 332 3.30 -4.43 -14.03
C PRO A 332 1.80 -4.65 -14.28
N ASP A 333 1.45 -5.62 -15.12
CA ASP A 333 0.07 -6.02 -15.35
C ASP A 333 -0.04 -7.55 -15.16
N PRO A 334 -0.95 -8.05 -14.31
CA PRO A 334 -1.85 -7.27 -13.45
C PRO A 334 -1.17 -6.59 -12.25
N GLU A 335 -1.81 -5.54 -11.75
CA GLU A 335 -1.42 -4.84 -10.53
C GLU A 335 -2.62 -4.44 -9.65
N ARG A 336 -2.35 -4.09 -8.39
CA ARG A 336 -3.38 -3.77 -7.39
C ARG A 336 -4.01 -2.39 -7.56
N THR A 337 -3.35 -1.47 -8.28
CA THR A 337 -3.82 -0.08 -8.41
C THR A 337 -4.63 0.17 -9.68
N ALA A 338 -4.82 -0.85 -10.52
CA ALA A 338 -5.55 -0.77 -11.79
C ALA A 338 -6.90 -0.05 -11.69
N LEU A 339 -7.66 -0.27 -10.60
CA LEU A 339 -8.97 0.33 -10.41
C LEU A 339 -8.94 1.86 -10.22
N ASN A 340 -7.79 2.43 -9.84
CA ASN A 340 -7.60 3.89 -9.74
C ASN A 340 -7.89 4.59 -11.07
N ALA A 341 -7.67 3.91 -12.20
CA ALA A 341 -7.97 4.43 -13.53
C ALA A 341 -9.45 4.84 -13.69
N GLN A 342 -10.38 4.25 -12.93
CA GLN A 342 -11.79 4.62 -12.98
C GLN A 342 -12.05 6.09 -12.61
N PHE A 343 -11.21 6.70 -11.77
CA PHE A 343 -11.32 8.12 -11.42
C PHE A 343 -10.70 9.06 -12.46
N VAL A 344 -9.91 8.59 -13.43
CA VAL A 344 -9.20 9.45 -14.39
C VAL A 344 -10.13 10.40 -15.19
N PRO A 345 -11.34 10.00 -15.64
CA PRO A 345 -12.26 10.95 -16.28
C PRO A 345 -12.72 12.10 -15.37
N GLU A 346 -12.89 11.84 -14.07
CA GLU A 346 -13.39 12.81 -13.07
C GLU A 346 -12.24 13.60 -12.39
N VAL A 347 -11.03 13.06 -12.47
CA VAL A 347 -9.79 13.58 -11.91
C VAL A 347 -8.64 13.35 -12.93
N PRO A 348 -8.58 14.11 -14.04
CA PRO A 348 -7.61 13.86 -15.12
C PRO A 348 -6.13 13.90 -14.67
N THR A 349 -5.82 14.69 -13.65
CA THR A 349 -4.48 14.76 -13.04
C THR A 349 -4.02 13.46 -12.38
N LEU A 350 -4.94 12.54 -12.03
CA LEU A 350 -4.59 11.20 -11.55
C LEU A 350 -3.90 10.37 -12.63
N GLY A 351 -4.17 10.68 -13.91
CA GLY A 351 -3.55 10.03 -15.07
C GLY A 351 -2.03 10.15 -15.11
N ALA A 352 -1.42 11.09 -14.37
CA ALA A 352 0.03 11.17 -14.21
C ALA A 352 0.62 9.92 -13.53
N PHE A 353 -0.13 9.30 -12.61
CA PHE A 353 0.37 8.25 -11.70
C PHE A 353 -0.04 6.81 -12.11
N THR A 354 -0.81 6.68 -13.19
CA THR A 354 -1.27 5.40 -13.77
C THR A 354 -0.50 5.03 -15.03
N SER A 355 -0.49 3.75 -15.41
CA SER A 355 -0.09 3.33 -16.76
C SER A 355 -0.98 3.98 -17.83
N THR A 356 -0.48 4.10 -19.07
CA THR A 356 -1.31 4.50 -20.22
C THR A 356 -1.96 3.28 -20.86
N ARG A 357 -3.08 3.49 -21.56
CA ARG A 357 -3.73 2.43 -22.34
C ARG A 357 -2.82 1.89 -23.45
N GLU A 358 -1.98 2.74 -24.06
CA GLU A 358 -1.06 2.32 -25.11
C GLU A 358 0.12 1.49 -24.57
N ASP A 359 0.61 1.78 -23.37
CA ASP A 359 1.70 1.01 -22.74
C ASP A 359 1.20 -0.35 -22.22
N LEU A 360 -0.01 -0.39 -21.65
CA LEU A 360 -0.66 -1.65 -21.25
C LEU A 360 -0.98 -2.52 -22.47
N SER A 361 -1.46 -1.93 -23.57
CA SER A 361 -1.70 -2.66 -24.82
C SER A 361 -0.41 -3.28 -25.36
N ALA A 362 0.71 -2.55 -25.33
CA ALA A 362 2.01 -3.07 -25.74
C ALA A 362 2.52 -4.19 -24.80
N ALA A 363 2.38 -4.03 -23.48
CA ALA A 363 2.76 -5.05 -22.50
C ALA A 363 1.95 -6.34 -22.66
N ARG A 364 0.63 -6.23 -22.89
CA ARG A 364 -0.30 -7.36 -23.11
C ARG A 364 -0.06 -8.06 -24.45
N ALA A 365 0.30 -7.30 -25.50
CA ALA A 365 0.71 -7.89 -26.77
C ALA A 365 2.02 -8.68 -26.62
N ALA A 366 3.02 -8.14 -25.91
CA ALA A 366 4.26 -8.84 -25.60
C ALA A 366 4.02 -10.09 -24.75
N TRP A 367 3.14 -10.02 -23.74
CA TRP A 367 2.78 -11.19 -22.93
C TRP A 367 2.12 -12.29 -23.76
N ALA A 368 1.25 -11.95 -24.71
CA ALA A 368 0.56 -12.92 -25.57
C ALA A 368 1.49 -13.57 -26.62
N ALA A 369 2.56 -12.87 -27.03
CA ALA A 369 3.56 -13.37 -27.97
C ALA A 369 4.68 -14.21 -27.31
N ASP A 370 4.87 -14.08 -26.00
CA ASP A 370 5.86 -14.82 -25.21
C ASP A 370 5.47 -16.30 -25.10
N ALA A 371 6.35 -17.17 -25.62
CA ALA A 371 6.14 -18.62 -25.68
C ALA A 371 6.39 -19.35 -24.34
N THR A 372 6.85 -18.67 -23.29
CA THR A 372 7.05 -19.31 -21.99
C THR A 372 5.71 -19.65 -21.33
N PRO A 373 5.57 -20.83 -20.69
CA PRO A 373 4.34 -21.19 -19.98
C PRO A 373 3.92 -20.12 -18.95
N VAL A 374 2.62 -19.95 -18.75
CA VAL A 374 2.12 -19.02 -17.72
C VAL A 374 2.55 -19.51 -16.34
N ALA A 375 3.31 -18.69 -15.63
CA ALA A 375 3.68 -18.99 -14.25
C ALA A 375 2.46 -18.95 -13.33
N GLY A 376 2.36 -19.93 -12.42
CA GLY A 376 1.43 -19.89 -11.30
C GLY A 376 1.78 -18.79 -10.29
N LEU A 377 0.85 -18.52 -9.38
CA LEU A 377 1.04 -17.53 -8.33
C LEU A 377 1.97 -18.06 -7.23
N THR A 378 2.96 -17.27 -6.86
CA THR A 378 3.84 -17.57 -5.73
C THR A 378 3.15 -17.28 -4.41
N LYS A 379 3.07 -18.29 -3.52
CA LYS A 379 2.67 -18.09 -2.12
C LYS A 379 3.74 -17.27 -1.39
N GLN A 380 3.42 -16.28 -0.56
CA GLN A 380 2.11 -15.81 -0.08
C GLN A 380 1.78 -14.42 -0.67
N ASP A 381 0.63 -13.84 -0.32
CA ASP A 381 0.13 -12.52 -0.77
C ASP A 381 -0.47 -12.53 -2.20
N THR A 382 -1.05 -13.68 -2.60
CA THR A 382 -1.78 -13.84 -3.88
C THR A 382 -3.13 -13.12 -3.86
N SER A 383 -3.20 -11.87 -4.32
CA SER A 383 -4.36 -11.02 -4.00
C SER A 383 -5.63 -11.31 -4.81
N PRO A 384 -6.78 -11.62 -4.17
CA PRO A 384 -8.05 -11.71 -4.88
C PRO A 384 -8.60 -10.34 -5.34
N ARG A 385 -8.05 -9.21 -4.85
CA ARG A 385 -8.41 -7.84 -5.31
C ARG A 385 -8.23 -7.67 -6.81
N ILE A 386 -7.13 -8.16 -7.38
CA ILE A 386 -6.82 -8.07 -8.82
C ILE A 386 -8.01 -8.58 -9.66
N LEU A 387 -8.52 -9.77 -9.35
CA LEU A 387 -9.69 -10.32 -10.04
C LEU A 387 -11.00 -9.62 -9.68
N ALA A 388 -11.12 -9.12 -8.45
CA ALA A 388 -12.34 -8.49 -7.92
C ALA A 388 -12.53 -7.04 -8.37
N HIS A 389 -11.48 -6.42 -8.90
CA HIS A 389 -11.45 -5.05 -9.43
C HIS A 389 -11.60 -5.01 -10.96
N ALA A 390 -11.19 -6.05 -11.68
CA ALA A 390 -11.33 -6.16 -13.15
C ALA A 390 -12.79 -6.06 -13.67
N LEU A 391 -13.79 -6.27 -12.80
CA LEU A 391 -15.22 -6.29 -13.17
C LEU A 391 -15.77 -4.96 -13.74
N TYR A 392 -15.06 -3.84 -13.61
CA TYR A 392 -15.55 -2.51 -14.00
C TYR A 392 -14.99 -1.99 -15.33
N GLY A 393 -14.23 -2.83 -16.04
CA GLY A 393 -13.45 -2.44 -17.21
C GLY A 393 -12.33 -1.46 -16.85
N GLU A 394 -11.76 -0.83 -17.87
CA GLU A 394 -10.55 0.00 -17.74
C GLU A 394 -10.78 1.41 -18.27
N ARG A 395 -10.13 2.40 -17.65
CA ARG A 395 -10.28 3.84 -17.98
C ARG A 395 -8.94 4.59 -17.96
N TYR A 396 -7.87 3.90 -18.35
CA TYR A 396 -6.52 4.46 -18.38
C TYR A 396 -6.39 5.68 -19.32
N PRO A 397 -5.55 6.66 -18.97
CA PRO A 397 -5.28 7.80 -19.84
C PRO A 397 -4.57 7.37 -21.13
N THR A 398 -4.65 8.23 -22.14
CA THR A 398 -3.78 8.18 -23.31
C THR A 398 -2.36 8.63 -22.94
N ARG A 399 -1.33 8.24 -23.70
CA ARG A 399 0.03 8.81 -23.55
C ARG A 399 0.05 10.34 -23.53
N GLN A 400 -0.74 10.99 -24.38
CA GLN A 400 -0.85 12.46 -24.37
C GLN A 400 -1.46 12.98 -23.07
N ALA A 401 -2.60 12.42 -22.65
CA ALA A 401 -3.30 12.84 -21.43
C ALA A 401 -2.44 12.61 -20.17
N LYS A 402 -1.66 11.52 -20.13
CA LYS A 402 -0.66 11.29 -19.08
C LYS A 402 0.45 12.34 -19.14
N ALA A 403 1.02 12.61 -20.31
CA ALA A 403 2.05 13.63 -20.47
C ALA A 403 1.56 15.03 -20.05
N ASP A 404 0.30 15.36 -20.32
CA ASP A 404 -0.34 16.62 -19.91
C ASP A 404 -0.51 16.68 -18.39
N ALA A 405 -1.03 15.61 -17.78
CA ALA A 405 -1.15 15.48 -16.32
C ALA A 405 0.22 15.53 -15.60
N VAL A 406 1.27 14.95 -16.19
CA VAL A 406 2.65 15.04 -15.70
C VAL A 406 3.15 16.48 -15.75
N ARG A 407 2.96 17.21 -16.87
CA ARG A 407 3.38 18.62 -16.97
C ARG A 407 2.61 19.53 -16.00
N ALA A 408 1.40 19.16 -15.59
CA ALA A 408 0.61 19.88 -14.59
C ALA A 408 1.03 19.64 -13.13
N LEU A 409 2.01 18.76 -12.85
CA LEU A 409 2.46 18.52 -11.46
C LEU A 409 3.19 19.75 -10.88
N PRO A 410 2.92 20.15 -9.62
CA PRO A 410 3.40 21.40 -9.04
C PRO A 410 4.89 21.71 -9.25
N TYR A 411 5.78 20.75 -9.02
CA TYR A 411 7.24 20.92 -9.12
C TYR A 411 7.79 20.89 -10.55
N LEU A 412 6.96 20.48 -11.52
CA LEU A 412 7.25 20.53 -12.97
C LEU A 412 6.64 21.78 -13.62
N ALA A 413 5.40 22.13 -13.26
CA ALA A 413 4.68 23.31 -13.72
C ALA A 413 5.27 24.63 -13.18
N SER A 414 5.80 24.62 -11.95
CA SER A 414 6.45 25.78 -11.33
C SER A 414 7.92 25.53 -11.01
N LYS A 415 8.75 26.56 -11.23
CA LYS A 415 10.14 26.63 -10.78
C LYS A 415 10.30 27.26 -9.39
N ASN A 416 9.24 27.86 -8.83
CA ASN A 416 9.32 28.52 -7.51
C ASN A 416 7.99 28.42 -6.74
N PHE A 417 8.00 27.76 -5.58
CA PHE A 417 6.95 27.84 -4.56
C PHE A 417 7.48 27.36 -3.20
N THR A 418 6.77 27.71 -2.13
CA THR A 418 6.85 26.96 -0.87
C THR A 418 5.44 26.59 -0.43
N GLU A 419 5.18 25.30 -0.24
CA GLU A 419 3.91 24.74 0.22
C GLU A 419 4.14 24.11 1.60
N ARG A 420 3.30 24.44 2.58
CA ARG A 420 3.25 23.75 3.87
C ARG A 420 1.84 23.20 4.05
N ARG A 421 1.76 21.90 4.33
CA ARG A 421 0.51 21.24 4.73
C ARG A 421 0.65 20.70 6.14
N THR A 422 -0.36 20.89 6.96
CA THR A 422 -0.34 20.51 8.38
C THR A 422 -1.52 19.60 8.69
N ASP A 423 -1.29 18.57 9.48
CA ASP A 423 -2.36 17.70 9.99
C ASP A 423 -1.98 17.01 11.31
N ARG A 424 -2.79 17.21 12.37
CA ARG A 424 -2.59 16.58 13.70
C ARG A 424 -1.14 16.67 14.23
N GLY A 425 -0.57 17.86 14.24
CA GLY A 425 0.81 18.09 14.69
C GLY A 425 1.91 17.67 13.70
N GLN A 426 1.55 17.04 12.58
CA GLN A 426 2.47 16.72 11.48
C GLN A 426 2.54 17.88 10.49
N ASP A 427 3.74 18.22 10.05
CA ASP A 427 4.02 19.23 9.04
C ASP A 427 4.72 18.63 7.83
N PHE A 428 4.19 18.90 6.65
CA PHE A 428 4.74 18.48 5.36
C PHE A 428 5.11 19.74 4.58
N LEU A 429 6.42 19.95 4.42
CA LEU A 429 6.99 21.13 3.77
C LEU A 429 7.58 20.73 2.42
N TYR A 430 7.20 21.47 1.38
CA TYR A 430 7.69 21.29 0.02
C TYR A 430 8.22 22.61 -0.50
N ILE A 431 9.51 22.68 -0.81
CA ILE A 431 10.18 23.88 -1.30
C ILE A 431 10.69 23.61 -2.71
N ARG A 432 10.18 24.37 -3.68
CA ARG A 432 10.68 24.41 -5.05
C ARG A 432 11.36 25.75 -5.28
N ARG A 433 12.63 25.73 -5.66
CA ARG A 433 13.39 26.86 -6.23
C ARG A 433 13.95 26.40 -7.58
N PRO A 434 14.48 27.27 -8.45
CA PRO A 434 15.27 26.83 -9.60
C PRO A 434 16.21 25.69 -9.19
N ASP A 435 16.11 24.59 -9.93
CA ASP A 435 16.91 23.38 -9.79
C ASP A 435 16.78 22.57 -8.49
N VAL A 436 16.21 23.14 -7.41
CA VAL A 436 15.93 22.43 -6.15
C VAL A 436 14.44 22.09 -6.00
N TYR A 437 14.13 20.82 -5.73
CA TYR A 437 12.90 20.43 -5.05
C TYR A 437 13.21 19.63 -3.78
N LEU A 438 12.89 20.21 -2.62
CA LEU A 438 13.17 19.66 -1.29
C LEU A 438 11.86 19.35 -0.55
N GLY A 439 11.80 18.17 0.07
CA GLY A 439 10.73 17.75 0.98
C GLY A 439 11.21 17.65 2.43
N ALA A 440 10.33 17.94 3.38
CA ALA A 440 10.54 17.66 4.80
C ALA A 440 9.24 17.21 5.49
N TYR A 441 9.38 16.34 6.50
CA TYR A 441 8.30 15.88 7.38
C TYR A 441 8.68 16.19 8.82
N LEU A 442 7.97 17.09 9.47
CA LEU A 442 8.30 17.67 10.77
C LEU A 442 7.12 17.54 11.74
N GLY A 443 7.36 17.90 13.00
CA GLY A 443 6.39 17.84 14.07
C GLY A 443 6.24 16.44 14.66
N ASP A 444 5.00 16.06 14.96
CA ASP A 444 4.67 14.77 15.56
C ASP A 444 4.82 13.60 14.59
N ARG A 445 5.01 12.39 15.14
CA ARG A 445 5.02 11.13 14.39
C ARG A 445 3.74 10.36 14.66
N ALA A 446 2.97 10.05 13.62
CA ALA A 446 1.78 9.20 13.78
C ALA A 446 2.12 7.75 14.21
N THR A 447 3.33 7.26 13.90
CA THR A 447 3.82 5.94 14.32
C THR A 447 5.35 5.90 14.43
N THR A 448 5.88 4.85 15.07
CA THR A 448 7.32 4.53 15.12
C THR A 448 7.93 4.10 13.78
N MET A 449 7.14 3.91 12.72
CA MET A 449 7.67 3.64 11.37
C MET A 449 8.10 4.94 10.68
N ALA A 450 7.29 5.99 10.75
CA ALA A 450 7.58 7.26 10.10
C ALA A 450 8.91 7.87 10.61
N ARG A 451 9.65 8.61 9.78
CA ARG A 451 10.93 9.27 10.11
C ARG A 451 10.87 10.75 9.76
N THR A 452 11.14 11.62 10.74
CA THR A 452 11.08 13.09 10.60
C THR A 452 12.36 13.69 10.02
N GLY A 453 12.35 14.99 9.74
CA GLY A 453 13.46 15.74 9.19
C GLY A 453 13.31 15.99 7.69
N LEU A 454 14.43 16.03 6.97
CA LEU A 454 14.41 16.16 5.51
C LEU A 454 14.07 14.82 4.86
N SER A 455 13.12 14.83 3.92
CA SER A 455 12.53 13.60 3.40
C SER A 455 13.00 13.24 1.98
N PHE A 456 13.28 14.23 1.12
CA PHE A 456 13.87 14.01 -0.20
C PHE A 456 14.56 15.26 -0.76
N LEU A 457 15.49 15.06 -1.71
CA LEU A 457 16.02 16.08 -2.61
C LEU A 457 15.93 15.58 -4.06
N TRP A 458 15.33 16.38 -4.94
CA TRP A 458 15.11 16.08 -6.35
C TRP A 458 15.45 17.28 -7.24
N HIS A 459 15.85 17.00 -8.48
CA HIS A 459 16.26 17.98 -9.48
C HIS A 459 15.65 17.65 -10.87
N PRO A 460 15.22 18.64 -11.68
CA PRO A 460 14.54 18.41 -12.97
C PRO A 460 15.32 17.60 -14.01
N VAL A 461 16.66 17.71 -14.04
CA VAL A 461 17.56 16.90 -14.90
C VAL A 461 18.11 15.65 -14.18
N ALA A 462 18.71 15.80 -12.98
CA ALA A 462 19.29 14.68 -12.22
C ALA A 462 18.30 13.61 -11.73
N GLY A 463 17.02 13.99 -11.53
CA GLY A 463 16.02 13.19 -10.84
C GLY A 463 16.22 13.18 -9.33
N THR A 464 15.86 12.06 -8.70
CA THR A 464 16.01 11.88 -7.26
C THR A 464 17.49 11.76 -6.87
N VAL A 465 17.92 12.56 -5.90
CA VAL A 465 19.32 12.60 -5.41
C VAL A 465 19.40 12.08 -3.98
N ILE A 466 18.45 12.44 -3.12
CA ILE A 466 18.37 12.00 -1.72
C ILE A 466 16.94 11.53 -1.43
N GLN A 467 16.79 10.44 -0.68
CA GLN A 467 15.49 9.98 -0.17
C GLN A 467 15.66 9.35 1.22
N THR A 468 14.96 9.89 2.21
CA THR A 468 14.83 9.31 3.55
C THR A 468 13.79 8.19 3.53
N LEU A 469 14.12 7.08 4.16
CA LEU A 469 13.24 5.93 4.34
C LEU A 469 12.38 6.08 5.60
N ASN A 470 11.28 5.32 5.66
CA ASN A 470 10.63 4.98 6.92
C ASN A 470 11.14 3.61 7.41
N ASP A 471 10.84 3.29 8.68
CA ASP A 471 11.15 2.02 9.35
C ASP A 471 12.64 1.60 9.22
N ASN A 472 13.53 2.60 9.32
CA ASN A 472 14.96 2.42 9.08
C ASN A 472 15.79 3.47 9.84
N ASP A 473 16.94 3.05 10.37
CA ASP A 473 17.84 3.91 11.16
C ASP A 473 19.17 4.23 10.44
N HIS A 474 19.25 3.94 9.14
CA HIS A 474 20.49 4.02 8.36
C HIS A 474 20.30 4.79 7.04
N GLY A 475 19.21 4.53 6.32
CA GLY A 475 18.81 5.21 5.08
C GLY A 475 18.00 6.48 5.34
N VAL A 476 18.43 7.31 6.28
CA VAL A 476 17.72 8.53 6.72
C VAL A 476 18.61 9.76 6.63
N TRP A 477 18.05 10.91 6.25
CA TRP A 477 18.77 12.19 6.22
C TRP A 477 18.71 12.85 7.61
N ALA A 478 19.63 12.43 8.48
CA ALA A 478 19.50 12.56 9.93
C ALA A 478 20.86 12.80 10.61
N THR A 479 20.79 13.19 11.88
CA THR A 479 21.95 13.32 12.77
C THR A 479 21.95 12.16 13.76
N VAL A 480 23.07 11.45 13.91
CA VAL A 480 23.19 10.28 14.80
C VAL A 480 24.14 10.58 15.95
N LEU A 481 23.62 10.57 17.18
CA LEU A 481 24.41 10.70 18.41
C LEU A 481 25.05 9.34 18.79
N PRO A 482 26.18 9.31 19.51
CA PRO A 482 26.88 8.08 19.85
C PRO A 482 26.02 7.15 20.71
N GLY A 483 25.83 5.91 20.24
CA GLY A 483 25.01 4.91 20.92
C GLY A 483 23.49 5.16 20.88
N GLN A 484 23.02 6.08 20.03
CA GLN A 484 21.59 6.42 19.90
C GLN A 484 21.06 6.11 18.50
N VAL A 485 19.74 6.04 18.38
CA VAL A 485 19.03 6.08 17.09
C VAL A 485 19.18 7.47 16.44
N PRO A 486 18.96 7.61 15.12
CA PRO A 486 19.02 8.91 14.45
C PRO A 486 17.95 9.88 14.99
N ASP A 487 18.23 11.18 14.96
CA ASP A 487 17.30 12.23 15.40
C ASP A 487 15.92 12.19 14.69
N SER A 488 15.86 11.63 13.48
CA SER A 488 14.64 11.37 12.70
C SER A 488 13.71 10.30 13.31
N ASP A 489 14.20 9.46 14.23
CA ASP A 489 13.39 8.50 15.00
C ASP A 489 12.77 9.17 16.25
N GLY A 490 12.30 10.41 16.08
CA GLY A 490 11.60 11.19 17.11
C GLY A 490 10.74 12.29 16.49
N PRO A 491 9.82 12.90 17.24
CA PRO A 491 9.17 14.12 16.79
C PRO A 491 10.22 15.25 16.67
N GLN A 492 10.06 16.13 15.67
CA GLN A 492 11.00 17.23 15.41
C GLN A 492 10.25 18.54 15.14
N ALA A 493 10.11 19.39 16.15
CA ALA A 493 9.29 20.60 16.06
C ALA A 493 9.84 21.61 15.03
N GLY A 494 9.03 21.97 14.04
CA GLY A 494 9.40 22.88 12.94
C GLY A 494 9.14 24.35 13.24
N GLN A 495 10.09 25.21 12.88
CA GLN A 495 9.99 26.67 12.91
C GLN A 495 10.24 27.21 11.49
N PHE A 496 9.22 27.82 10.88
CA PHE A 496 9.22 28.20 9.47
C PHE A 496 9.52 29.71 9.36
N LEU A 497 10.77 30.06 9.05
CA LEU A 497 11.29 31.43 9.14
C LEU A 497 11.01 32.27 7.89
N GLY A 498 10.74 31.62 6.75
CA GLY A 498 10.43 32.29 5.48
C GLY A 498 11.66 32.90 4.80
N GLY A 499 11.45 33.98 4.04
CA GLY A 499 12.51 34.73 3.37
C GLY A 499 12.97 34.20 2.00
N SER A 500 14.00 34.85 1.47
CA SER A 500 14.75 34.46 0.27
C SER A 500 16.26 34.61 0.57
N PRO A 501 17.04 33.52 0.72
CA PRO A 501 16.64 32.11 0.67
C PRO A 501 15.55 31.76 1.69
N TYR A 502 14.72 30.77 1.37
CA TYR A 502 13.70 30.29 2.31
C TYR A 502 14.38 29.51 3.43
N ALA A 503 14.11 29.90 4.67
CA ALA A 503 14.72 29.31 5.85
C ALA A 503 13.67 28.62 6.74
N PHE A 504 14.08 27.52 7.37
CA PHE A 504 13.35 26.87 8.45
C PHE A 504 14.33 26.17 9.40
N ARG A 505 13.89 25.92 10.62
CA ARG A 505 14.61 25.20 11.67
C ARG A 505 13.78 24.04 12.16
N PHE A 506 14.41 22.96 12.59
CA PHE A 506 13.77 21.92 13.38
C PHE A 506 14.71 21.37 14.45
N ALA A 507 14.14 20.80 15.51
CA ALA A 507 14.91 20.27 16.63
C ALA A 507 14.23 19.07 17.28
N THR A 508 15.03 18.17 17.85
CA THR A 508 14.58 17.16 18.82
C THR A 508 13.93 17.84 20.04
N PRO A 509 12.99 17.21 20.77
CA PRO A 509 12.28 17.87 21.88
C PRO A 509 13.18 18.32 23.03
N SER A 510 14.29 17.62 23.25
CA SER A 510 15.34 17.93 24.23
C SER A 510 16.28 19.06 23.80
N GLY A 511 16.18 19.53 22.54
CA GLY A 511 17.19 20.40 21.93
C GLY A 511 18.56 19.72 21.70
N SER A 512 18.69 18.40 21.88
CA SER A 512 19.97 17.68 21.75
C SER A 512 20.55 17.73 20.33
N VAL A 513 19.67 17.86 19.33
CA VAL A 513 20.02 18.24 17.96
C VAL A 513 19.10 19.37 17.48
N VAL A 514 19.70 20.40 16.88
CA VAL A 514 19.02 21.52 16.22
C VAL A 514 19.58 21.66 14.81
N THR A 515 18.70 21.61 13.81
CA THR A 515 19.03 21.78 12.40
C THR A 515 18.43 23.08 11.87
N ASP A 516 19.26 23.94 11.29
CA ASP A 516 18.87 25.10 10.48
C ASP A 516 19.00 24.73 8.99
N VAL A 517 17.99 25.02 8.17
CA VAL A 517 17.98 24.77 6.72
C VAL A 517 17.68 26.05 5.96
N ARG A 518 18.45 26.30 4.89
CA ARG A 518 18.21 27.39 3.92
C ARG A 518 18.18 26.83 2.51
N VAL A 519 17.21 27.27 1.72
CA VAL A 519 17.02 26.85 0.32
C VAL A 519 17.00 28.06 -0.60
N SER A 520 17.93 28.08 -1.55
CA SER A 520 18.01 29.00 -2.67
C SER A 520 18.03 28.23 -3.98
N ASP A 521 17.98 28.97 -5.07
CA ASP A 521 18.25 28.53 -6.44
C ASP A 521 19.54 27.67 -6.47
N GLY A 522 19.44 26.44 -6.99
CA GLY A 522 20.53 25.47 -7.09
C GLY A 522 21.17 25.00 -5.78
N LEU A 523 20.73 25.43 -4.59
CA LEU A 523 21.49 25.23 -3.35
C LEU A 523 20.63 24.98 -2.11
N VAL A 524 20.94 23.91 -1.39
CA VAL A 524 20.46 23.63 -0.03
C VAL A 524 21.62 23.72 0.95
N ARG A 525 21.50 24.55 1.99
CA ARG A 525 22.40 24.55 3.16
C ARG A 525 21.69 23.97 4.36
N ARG A 526 22.33 23.01 5.04
CA ARG A 526 21.86 22.40 6.29
C ARG A 526 22.95 22.54 7.36
N SER A 527 22.70 23.37 8.37
CA SER A 527 23.64 23.66 9.46
C SER A 527 23.12 23.01 10.76
N VAL A 528 23.91 22.12 11.36
CA VAL A 528 23.52 21.33 12.54
C VAL A 528 24.35 21.73 13.75
N ARG A 529 23.67 21.79 14.90
CA ARG A 529 24.25 21.85 16.25
C ARG A 529 23.74 20.65 17.03
N ALA A 530 24.66 19.86 17.58
CA ALA A 530 24.40 18.72 18.45
C ALA A 530 25.18 18.89 19.77
N VAL A 531 24.64 18.36 20.86
CA VAL A 531 25.21 18.53 22.22
C VAL A 531 26.54 17.77 22.45
N SER A 532 26.93 16.89 21.54
CA SER A 532 28.19 16.15 21.57
C SER A 532 28.66 15.81 20.14
N SER A 533 29.78 15.10 20.01
CA SER A 533 30.19 14.55 18.72
C SER A 533 29.09 13.67 18.12
N ALA A 534 28.85 13.78 16.82
CA ALA A 534 27.76 13.09 16.14
C ALA A 534 28.17 12.73 14.70
N THR A 535 27.30 12.04 13.97
CA THR A 535 27.49 11.69 12.56
C THR A 535 26.29 12.12 11.74
N GLU A 536 26.51 12.91 10.70
CA GLU A 536 25.49 13.18 9.69
C GLU A 536 25.35 11.99 8.75
N THR A 537 24.11 11.59 8.46
CA THR A 537 23.78 10.57 7.45
C THR A 537 23.04 11.22 6.28
N VAL A 538 23.42 10.86 5.05
CA VAL A 538 22.75 11.33 3.83
C VAL A 538 22.50 10.14 2.89
N PRO A 539 21.24 9.73 2.66
CA PRO A 539 20.88 8.59 1.82
C PRO A 539 20.82 8.99 0.34
N LEU A 540 21.96 8.85 -0.34
CA LEU A 540 22.13 9.16 -1.76
C LEU A 540 21.49 8.08 -2.63
N ILE A 541 20.79 8.48 -3.69
CA ILE A 541 20.25 7.58 -4.71
C ILE A 541 21.20 7.61 -5.91
N LEU A 542 21.89 6.50 -6.21
CA LEU A 542 22.90 6.43 -7.27
C LEU A 542 22.49 5.50 -8.43
N LYS A 543 22.82 5.90 -9.66
CA LYS A 543 22.73 5.13 -10.91
C LYS A 543 24.09 4.49 -11.24
N ALA A 544 24.09 3.41 -12.02
CA ALA A 544 25.34 2.77 -12.46
C ALA A 544 26.21 3.66 -13.36
N SER A 545 25.61 4.67 -14.00
CA SER A 545 26.28 5.68 -14.83
C SER A 545 26.90 6.85 -14.03
N ASP A 546 26.64 6.93 -12.73
CA ASP A 546 27.12 8.03 -11.90
C ASP A 546 28.61 7.85 -11.57
N ARG A 547 29.39 8.93 -11.65
CA ARG A 547 30.76 8.96 -11.10
C ARG A 547 30.73 9.71 -9.78
N VAL A 548 31.09 9.04 -8.68
CA VAL A 548 31.08 9.63 -7.34
C VAL A 548 32.51 9.71 -6.80
N VAL A 549 32.96 10.91 -6.41
CA VAL A 549 34.36 11.19 -6.04
C VAL A 549 34.41 12.08 -4.80
N PHE A 550 35.18 11.70 -3.78
CA PHE A 550 35.50 12.58 -2.66
C PHE A 550 36.43 13.72 -3.09
N GLY A 551 36.41 14.83 -2.36
CA GLY A 551 37.24 16.01 -2.67
C GLY A 551 38.77 15.78 -2.65
N ASN A 552 39.25 14.62 -2.21
CA ASN A 552 40.65 14.19 -2.28
C ASN A 552 40.95 13.28 -3.50
N GLY A 553 39.98 13.05 -4.39
CA GLY A 553 40.10 12.17 -5.56
C GLY A 553 39.67 10.71 -5.35
N THR A 554 39.39 10.27 -4.12
CA THR A 554 38.94 8.89 -3.85
C THR A 554 37.59 8.64 -4.50
N THR A 555 37.51 7.68 -5.43
CA THR A 555 36.27 7.33 -6.14
C THR A 555 35.46 6.29 -5.37
N VAL A 556 34.14 6.44 -5.33
CA VAL A 556 33.19 5.48 -4.75
C VAL A 556 32.61 4.61 -5.88
N PRO A 557 32.83 3.29 -5.88
CA PRO A 557 32.27 2.40 -6.90
C PRO A 557 30.74 2.22 -6.72
N TRP A 558 29.99 2.20 -7.82
CA TRP A 558 28.56 1.90 -7.76
C TRP A 558 28.31 0.51 -7.17
N GLY A 559 27.48 0.46 -6.13
CA GLY A 559 27.13 -0.77 -5.43
C GLY A 559 28.18 -1.26 -4.43
N GLY A 560 29.29 -0.54 -4.23
CA GLY A 560 30.32 -0.82 -3.24
C GLY A 560 30.41 0.25 -2.14
N SER A 561 31.62 0.42 -1.59
CA SER A 561 31.90 1.41 -0.55
C SER A 561 33.28 2.02 -0.70
N ALA A 562 33.48 3.21 -0.15
CA ALA A 562 34.78 3.86 0.01
C ALA A 562 34.76 4.85 1.18
N SER A 563 35.93 5.12 1.74
CA SER A 563 36.14 6.11 2.81
C SER A 563 37.32 7.01 2.48
N ALA A 564 37.24 8.27 2.88
CA ALA A 564 38.27 9.27 2.61
C ALA A 564 38.29 10.35 3.70
N THR A 565 39.43 11.01 3.89
CA THR A 565 39.48 12.30 4.57
C THR A 565 39.34 13.40 3.51
N ALA A 566 38.20 14.09 3.50
CA ALA A 566 37.86 15.06 2.46
C ALA A 566 37.03 16.23 3.01
N THR A 567 36.85 17.28 2.20
CA THR A 567 35.98 18.45 2.47
C THR A 567 34.60 18.36 1.81
N GLY A 568 34.38 17.32 1.01
CA GLY A 568 33.19 17.16 0.18
C GLY A 568 33.16 15.86 -0.62
N LEU A 569 32.04 15.68 -1.32
CA LEU A 569 31.74 14.61 -2.27
C LEU A 569 31.11 15.22 -3.53
N ASP A 570 31.56 14.83 -4.71
CA ASP A 570 30.96 15.16 -5.99
C ASP A 570 30.30 13.94 -6.61
N LEU A 571 29.04 14.11 -7.01
CA LEU A 571 28.24 13.15 -7.78
C LEU A 571 28.04 13.73 -9.18
N HIS A 572 28.78 13.22 -10.15
CA HIS A 572 28.61 13.55 -11.57
C HIS A 572 27.50 12.67 -12.16
N ARG A 573 26.47 13.28 -12.75
CA ARG A 573 25.35 12.59 -13.39
C ARG A 573 24.89 13.35 -14.64
N GLY A 574 25.03 12.73 -15.81
CA GLY A 574 24.69 13.38 -17.07
C GLY A 574 25.55 14.64 -17.28
N PRO A 575 24.95 15.80 -17.64
CA PRO A 575 25.71 17.03 -17.87
C PRO A 575 26.16 17.74 -16.58
N GLY A 576 25.55 17.43 -15.43
CA GLY A 576 25.71 18.19 -14.19
C GLY A 576 26.42 17.46 -13.06
N VAL A 577 26.63 18.19 -11.97
CA VAL A 577 27.30 17.73 -10.75
C VAL A 577 26.49 18.13 -9.52
N VAL A 578 26.22 17.18 -8.64
CA VAL A 578 25.79 17.45 -7.27
C VAL A 578 27.02 17.58 -6.39
N ARG A 579 27.26 18.76 -5.82
CA ARG A 579 28.41 19.06 -4.97
C ARG A 579 28.00 19.13 -3.51
N ILE A 580 28.34 18.11 -2.74
CA ILE A 580 28.14 18.05 -1.28
C ILE A 580 29.42 18.56 -0.62
N ARG A 581 29.33 19.55 0.28
CA ARG A 581 30.48 20.19 0.93
C ARG A 581 30.23 20.36 2.42
N TRP A 582 31.24 20.07 3.25
CA TRP A 582 31.17 20.19 4.71
C TRP A 582 32.32 21.03 5.32
N GLY A 583 32.92 21.89 4.50
CA GLY A 583 33.82 22.98 4.89
C GLY A 583 35.25 22.56 5.26
N ALA A 584 35.41 21.59 6.15
CA ALA A 584 36.69 21.15 6.69
C ALA A 584 37.02 19.71 6.28
N ALA A 585 38.31 19.36 6.26
CA ALA A 585 38.75 17.99 6.05
C ALA A 585 38.28 17.10 7.21
N ARG A 586 37.42 16.11 6.91
CA ARG A 586 36.85 15.17 7.89
C ARG A 586 36.94 13.76 7.32
N PRO A 587 37.11 12.71 8.16
CA PRO A 587 36.83 11.35 7.71
C PRO A 587 35.37 11.28 7.27
N ALA A 588 35.10 10.67 6.13
CA ALA A 588 33.77 10.43 5.61
C ALA A 588 33.74 9.09 4.88
N SER A 589 32.57 8.45 4.83
CA SER A 589 32.39 7.17 4.13
C SER A 589 31.10 7.15 3.34
N VAL A 590 31.12 6.49 2.19
CA VAL A 590 29.92 6.15 1.40
C VAL A 590 29.87 4.64 1.28
N ALA A 591 28.71 4.04 1.57
CA ALA A 591 28.51 2.60 1.43
C ALA A 591 27.14 2.27 0.83
N ALA A 592 27.11 1.35 -0.13
CA ALA A 592 25.87 0.86 -0.74
C ALA A 592 25.00 0.10 0.27
N ALA A 593 23.70 0.41 0.27
CA ALA A 593 22.69 -0.39 0.95
C ALA A 593 22.26 -1.61 0.09
N SER A 594 21.47 -2.52 0.66
CA SER A 594 20.76 -3.57 -0.08
C SER A 594 19.61 -3.03 -0.95
N ILE A 595 19.22 -1.77 -0.72
CA ILE A 595 17.99 -1.16 -1.25
C ILE A 595 18.19 -0.71 -2.70
N ARG A 596 17.36 -1.27 -3.58
CA ARG A 596 17.22 -0.92 -5.00
C ARG A 596 15.83 -0.36 -5.26
N TYR A 597 15.71 0.45 -6.30
CA TYR A 597 14.45 1.09 -6.69
C TYR A 597 14.11 0.78 -8.14
N LEU A 598 12.80 0.80 -8.42
CA LEU A 598 12.19 0.41 -9.70
C LEU A 598 12.47 -1.06 -10.05
N ARG A 599 11.68 -1.61 -10.97
CA ARG A 599 11.76 -3.04 -11.33
C ARG A 599 13.08 -3.41 -12.01
N ASP A 600 13.72 -2.45 -12.69
CA ASP A 600 15.02 -2.62 -13.33
C ASP A 600 16.21 -2.64 -12.33
N GLY A 601 15.99 -2.22 -11.09
CA GLY A 601 17.03 -2.11 -10.06
C GLY A 601 18.18 -1.16 -10.43
N SER A 602 17.95 -0.22 -11.36
CA SER A 602 18.98 0.67 -11.94
C SER A 602 19.40 1.80 -10.97
N ARG A 603 18.57 2.08 -9.97
CA ARG A 603 18.90 2.99 -8.85
C ARG A 603 19.16 2.19 -7.58
N ARG A 604 20.16 2.61 -6.82
CA ARG A 604 20.55 1.99 -5.56
C ARG A 604 20.87 3.04 -4.48
N MET A 605 20.38 2.82 -3.27
CA MET A 605 20.75 3.69 -2.13
C MET A 605 22.21 3.46 -1.73
N HIS A 606 22.93 4.55 -1.49
CA HIS A 606 24.21 4.59 -0.80
C HIS A 606 24.14 5.60 0.35
N ILE A 607 24.72 5.28 1.50
CA ILE A 607 24.66 6.13 2.69
C ILE A 607 26.00 6.83 2.84
N LEU A 608 26.01 8.15 2.67
CA LEU A 608 27.12 9.01 3.06
C LEU A 608 27.06 9.27 4.56
N LYS A 609 28.20 9.10 5.27
CA LYS A 609 28.36 9.39 6.70
C LYS A 609 29.48 10.40 6.91
N ILE A 610 29.21 11.45 7.70
CA ILE A 610 30.17 12.52 8.01
C ILE A 610 30.20 12.77 9.53
N PRO A 611 31.16 12.17 10.28
CA PRO A 611 31.42 12.49 11.68
C PRO A 611 31.83 13.95 11.93
N HIS A 612 31.36 14.53 13.02
CA HIS A 612 31.67 15.90 13.45
C HIS A 612 31.66 16.06 14.97
N THR A 613 32.25 17.15 15.45
CA THR A 613 32.50 17.44 16.88
C THR A 613 31.35 18.22 17.54
N GLY A 614 30.10 17.99 17.10
CA GLY A 614 28.91 18.70 17.59
C GLY A 614 28.44 19.87 16.72
N SER A 615 29.21 20.31 15.73
CA SER A 615 28.73 21.26 14.71
C SER A 615 29.26 20.95 13.31
N ILE A 616 28.41 21.18 12.32
CA ILE A 616 28.70 20.98 10.90
C ILE A 616 27.72 21.80 10.05
N GLU A 617 28.19 22.35 8.94
CA GLU A 617 27.32 22.83 7.86
C GLU A 617 27.56 21.96 6.63
N VAL A 618 26.49 21.43 6.05
CA VAL A 618 26.49 20.70 4.80
C VAL A 618 25.80 21.55 3.74
N SER A 619 26.55 21.99 2.73
CA SER A 619 26.02 22.63 1.52
C SER A 619 25.89 21.60 0.41
N ILE A 620 24.76 21.59 -0.29
CA ILE A 620 24.50 20.74 -1.46
C ILE A 620 24.12 21.64 -2.62
N ALA A 621 25.06 21.86 -3.54
CA ALA A 621 24.82 22.55 -4.80
C ALA A 621 24.41 21.54 -5.89
N LEU A 622 23.49 21.96 -6.77
CA LEU A 622 22.97 21.20 -7.89
C LEU A 622 23.30 21.98 -9.17
N ASP A 623 24.47 21.72 -9.73
CA ASP A 623 25.00 22.47 -10.87
C ASP A 623 24.70 21.70 -12.17
N TYR A 624 23.68 22.11 -12.93
CA TYR A 624 23.12 21.42 -14.11
C TYR A 624 22.78 22.36 -15.28
#